data_AF-A0A8I1MQF3-F1
#
_entry.id   AF-A0A8I1MQF3-F1
#
_cell.length_a   1.000
_cell.length_b   1.000
_cell.length_c   1.000
_cell.angle_alpha   90.00
_cell.angle_beta   90.00
_cell.angle_gamma   90.00
#
_symmetry.space_group_name_H-M   'P 1'
#
loop_
_entity.id
_entity.type
_entity.pdbx_description
1 polymer ?
#
loop_
_entity_poly.entity_id
_entity_poly.type
_entity_poly.pdbx_seq_one_letter_code
_entity_poly.pdbx_strand_id
1 'polypeptide(L)'
;MNTPLIAAALDGAMSEGLGIISKFLFIIAVVVIAHGGWQVRSGNADMGKMSIVGGLLLGLAVVIAEALFNAGGLPTISVGQ
;
A
#
# COMPACT_ATOMS: atom_id res chain seq x y z
N MET A 1 -25.66 -23.16 -14.86
CA MET A 1 -24.53 -22.76 -15.73
C MET A 1 -24.01 -21.37 -15.30
N ASN A 2 -23.86 -21.13 -13.98
CA ASN A 2 -23.66 -19.78 -13.42
C ASN A 2 -22.40 -19.65 -12.55
N THR A 3 -21.76 -20.76 -12.20
CA THR A 3 -20.53 -20.80 -11.39
C THR A 3 -19.36 -19.98 -11.96
N PRO A 4 -19.07 -19.99 -13.28
CA PRO A 4 -17.94 -19.22 -13.81
C PRO A 4 -18.18 -17.71 -13.77
N LEU A 5 -19.45 -17.26 -13.87
CA LEU A 5 -19.80 -15.84 -13.83
C LEU A 5 -19.67 -15.27 -12.40
N ILE A 6 -20.06 -16.05 -11.39
CA ILE A 6 -19.91 -15.68 -9.98
C ILE A 6 -18.42 -15.66 -9.58
N ALA A 7 -17.64 -16.63 -10.04
CA ALA A 7 -16.20 -16.66 -9.81
C ALA A 7 -15.49 -15.43 -10.40
N ALA A 8 -15.81 -15.06 -11.65
CA ALA A 8 -15.24 -13.87 -12.30
C ALA A 8 -15.64 -12.56 -11.62
N ALA A 9 -16.90 -12.45 -11.16
CA ALA A 9 -17.36 -11.27 -10.43
C ALA A 9 -16.68 -11.12 -9.06
N LEU A 10 -16.43 -12.24 -8.36
CA LEU A 10 -15.72 -12.25 -7.09
C LEU A 10 -14.25 -11.86 -7.26
N ASP A 11 -13.60 -12.34 -8.33
CA ASP A 11 -12.20 -12.02 -8.64
C ASP A 11 -12.02 -10.52 -8.96
N GLY A 12 -12.96 -9.95 -9.74
CA GLY A 12 -13.00 -8.51 -10.02
C GLY A 12 -13.20 -7.67 -8.75
N ALA A 13 -14.16 -8.04 -7.90
CA ALA A 13 -14.41 -7.33 -6.64
C ALA A 13 -13.23 -7.42 -5.65
N MET A 14 -12.55 -8.56 -5.60
CA MET A 14 -11.33 -8.74 -4.80
C MET A 14 -10.20 -7.84 -5.31
N SER A 15 -10.00 -7.77 -6.63
CA SER A 15 -8.97 -6.91 -7.23
C SER A 15 -9.22 -5.42 -6.97
N GLU A 16 -10.46 -4.95 -7.10
CA GLU A 16 -10.83 -3.55 -6.77
C GLU A 16 -10.65 -3.26 -5.27
N GLY A 17 -11.10 -4.18 -4.40
CA GLY A 17 -10.98 -4.03 -2.95
C GLY A 17 -9.53 -3.97 -2.48
N LEU A 18 -8.67 -4.87 -2.97
CA LEU A 18 -7.24 -4.85 -2.70
C LEU A 18 -6.58 -3.57 -3.24
N GLY A 19 -7.07 -3.05 -4.37
CA GLY A 19 -6.56 -1.80 -4.94
C GLY A 19 -6.91 -0.54 -4.17
N ILE A 20 -8.05 -0.53 -3.50
CA ILE A 20 -8.40 0.55 -2.57
C ILE A 20 -7.50 0.47 -1.32
N ILE A 21 -7.30 -0.73 -0.78
CA ILE A 21 -6.49 -0.95 0.43
C ILE A 21 -5.04 -0.52 0.21
N SER A 22 -4.44 -0.84 -0.94
CA SER A 22 -3.06 -0.45 -1.26
C SER A 22 -2.87 1.07 -1.29
N LYS A 23 -3.83 1.81 -1.87
CA LYS A 23 -3.82 3.28 -1.91
C LYS A 23 -3.94 3.87 -0.51
N PHE A 24 -4.80 3.32 0.35
CA PHE A 24 -4.89 3.76 1.74
C PHE A 24 -3.60 3.52 2.51
N LEU A 25 -2.96 2.35 2.34
CA LEU A 25 -1.67 2.05 2.96
C LEU A 25 -0.57 3.02 2.50
N PHE A 26 -0.56 3.37 1.22
CA PHE A 26 0.37 4.36 0.69
C PHE A 26 0.15 5.76 1.30
N ILE A 27 -1.11 6.19 1.45
CA ILE A 27 -1.44 7.46 2.12
C ILE A 27 -0.95 7.45 3.58
N ILE A 28 -1.18 6.35 4.31
CA ILE A 28 -0.71 6.21 5.68
C ILE A 28 0.82 6.32 5.75
N ALA A 29 1.53 5.68 4.82
CA ALA A 29 2.99 5.77 4.73
C ALA A 29 3.46 7.22 4.60
N VAL A 30 2.83 8.01 3.72
CA VAL A 30 3.15 9.44 3.54
C VAL A 30 2.90 10.24 4.83
N VAL A 31 1.77 10.02 5.50
CA VAL A 31 1.45 10.70 6.77
C VAL A 31 2.47 10.38 7.86
N VAL A 32 2.89 9.12 7.97
CA VAL A 32 3.89 8.68 8.95
C VAL A 32 5.27 9.30 8.68
N ILE A 33 5.65 9.47 7.41
CA ILE A 33 6.90 10.17 7.03
C ILE A 33 6.79 11.66 7.39
N ALA A 34 5.66 12.31 7.06
CA ALA A 34 5.43 13.72 7.37
C ALA A 34 5.46 13.98 8.89
N HIS A 35 4.81 13.12 9.67
CA HIS A 35 4.86 13.16 11.13
C HIS A 35 6.28 12.99 11.67
N GLY A 36 7.07 12.08 11.07
CA GLY A 36 8.47 11.93 11.41
C GLY A 36 9.30 13.19 11.14
N GLY A 37 9.07 13.87 10.02
CA GLY A 37 9.69 15.16 9.72
C GLY A 37 9.35 16.25 10.74
N TRP A 38 8.09 16.29 11.21
CA TRP A 38 7.69 17.19 12.29
C TRP A 38 8.40 16.87 13.61
N GLN A 39 8.52 15.59 13.99
CA GLN A 39 9.24 15.17 15.20
C GLN A 39 10.73 15.54 15.17
N VAL A 40 11.38 15.38 14.01
CA VAL A 40 12.78 15.84 13.82
C VAL A 40 12.88 17.36 14.03
N ARG A 41 11.96 18.13 13.45
CA ARG A 41 11.93 19.60 13.62
C ARG A 41 11.68 20.02 15.08
N SER A 42 10.87 19.26 15.81
CA SER A 42 10.55 19.52 17.22
C SER A 42 11.66 19.12 18.20
N GLY A 43 12.81 18.67 17.71
CA GLY A 43 13.97 18.29 18.53
C GLY A 43 13.98 16.83 18.98
N ASN A 44 12.96 16.05 18.63
CA ASN A 44 12.91 14.60 18.89
C ASN A 44 13.36 13.80 17.66
N ALA A 45 14.65 13.89 17.37
CA ALA A 45 15.24 13.30 16.17
C ALA A 45 15.15 11.76 16.17
N ASP A 46 15.24 11.10 17.32
CA ASP A 46 15.22 9.64 17.40
C ASP A 46 13.86 9.04 17.07
N MET A 47 12.78 9.62 17.62
CA MET A 47 11.42 9.25 17.23
C MET A 47 11.12 9.64 15.78
N GLY A 48 11.62 10.79 15.33
CA GLY A 48 11.45 11.23 13.95
C GLY A 48 12.08 10.28 12.93
N LYS A 49 13.32 9.83 13.18
CA LYS A 49 14.01 8.82 12.36
C LYS A 49 13.23 7.50 12.32
N MET A 50 12.79 6.99 13.47
CA MET A 50 12.00 5.75 13.51
C MET A 50 10.66 5.86 12.76
N SER A 51 9.95 6.99 12.90
CA SER A 51 8.71 7.24 12.17
C SER A 51 8.96 7.27 10.66
N ILE A 52 9.99 7.98 10.18
CA ILE A 52 10.34 8.03 8.75
C ILE A 52 10.67 6.63 8.22
N VAL A 53 11.48 5.85 8.94
CA VAL A 53 11.82 4.48 8.55
C VAL A 53 10.56 3.60 8.48
N GLY A 54 9.68 3.69 9.47
CA GLY A 54 8.40 2.97 9.47
C GLY A 54 7.53 3.33 8.26
N GLY A 55 7.42 4.62 7.94
CA GLY A 55 6.67 5.08 6.76
C GLY A 55 7.29 4.62 5.44
N LEU A 56 8.62 4.64 5.32
CA LEU A 56 9.32 4.12 4.13
C LEU A 56 9.11 2.62 3.95
N LEU A 57 9.16 1.83 5.03
CA LEU A 57 8.89 0.39 4.98
C LEU A 57 7.46 0.09 4.53
N LEU A 58 6.47 0.85 5.02
CA LEU A 58 5.07 0.71 4.59
C LEU A 58 4.90 1.06 3.11
N GLY A 59 5.51 2.15 2.64
CA GLY A 59 5.47 2.53 1.22
C GLY A 59 6.12 1.48 0.31
N LEU A 60 7.29 0.96 0.70
CA LEU A 60 7.98 -0.08 -0.05
C LEU A 60 7.19 -1.39 -0.08
N ALA A 61 6.52 -1.77 1.02
CA ALA A 61 5.70 -2.97 1.06
C ALA A 61 4.59 -2.94 0.01
N VAL A 62 3.95 -1.78 -0.20
CA VAL A 62 2.91 -1.61 -1.22
C VAL A 62 3.48 -1.82 -2.64
N VAL A 63 4.64 -1.23 -2.93
CA VAL A 63 5.31 -1.37 -4.24
C VAL A 63 5.77 -2.80 -4.49
N ILE A 64 6.31 -3.47 -3.46
CA ILE A 64 6.73 -4.88 -3.55
C ILE A 64 5.53 -5.79 -3.80
N ALA A 65 4.41 -5.54 -3.11
CA ALA A 65 3.19 -6.32 -3.31
C ALA A 65 2.66 -6.17 -4.74
N GLU A 66 2.59 -4.95 -5.27
CA GLU A 66 2.19 -4.68 -6.66
C GLU A 66 3.09 -5.39 -7.67
N ALA A 67 4.42 -5.36 -7.47
CA ALA A 67 5.37 -6.04 -8.35
C ALA A 67 5.24 -7.57 -8.28
N LEU A 68 4.99 -8.13 -7.09
CA LEU A 68 4.84 -9.57 -6.89
C LEU A 68 3.52 -10.10 -7.48
N PHE A 69 2.42 -9.37 -7.32
CA PHE A 69 1.14 -9.72 -7.95
C PHE A 69 1.23 -9.64 -9.48
N ASN A 70 1.90 -8.62 -10.02
CA ASN A 70 2.22 -8.52 -11.45
C ASN A 70 3.05 -9.72 -11.95
N ALA A 71 4.14 -10.05 -11.27
CA ALA A 71 5.01 -11.15 -11.66
C ALA A 71 4.33 -12.53 -11.56
N GLY A 72 3.40 -12.69 -10.60
CA GLY A 72 2.67 -13.94 -10.36
C GLY A 72 1.47 -14.18 -11.29
N GLY A 73 1.15 -13.25 -12.21
CA GLY A 73 -0.02 -13.35 -13.08
C GLY A 73 -1.36 -13.31 -12.34
N LEU A 74 -1.36 -12.80 -11.10
CA LEU A 74 -2.56 -12.57 -10.31
C LEU A 74 -3.15 -11.21 -10.66
N PRO A 75 -4.45 -10.95 -10.41
CA PRO A 75 -5.04 -9.63 -10.60
C PRO A 75 -4.19 -8.55 -9.92
N THR A 76 -3.68 -7.62 -10.73
CA THR A 76 -2.64 -6.68 -10.33
C THR A 76 -3.26 -5.35 -9.96
N ILE A 77 -2.76 -4.74 -8.90
CA ILE A 77 -3.22 -3.48 -8.37
C ILE A 77 -2.21 -2.40 -8.77
N SER A 78 -2.64 -1.35 -9.47
CA SER A 78 -1.76 -0.20 -9.74
C SER A 78 -1.94 0.92 -8.71
N VAL A 79 -0.83 1.35 -8.10
CA VAL A 79 -0.80 2.49 -7.16
C VAL A 79 -0.46 3.82 -7.87
N GLY A 80 -0.33 3.83 -9.19
CA GLY A 80 -0.13 5.03 -10.00
C GLY A 80 -0.98 5.01 -11.28
N GLN A 81 -1.90 5.96 -11.41
CA GLN A 81 -2.50 6.35 -12.68
C GLN A 81 -1.88 7.69 -13.07
#